data_AF-W1UXD9-F1
#
_entry.id   AF-W1UXD9-F1
#
_cell.length_a   1.000
_cell.length_b   1.000
_cell.length_c   1.000
_cell.angle_alpha   90.00
_cell.angle_beta   90.00
_cell.angle_gamma   90.00
#
_symmetry.space_group_name_H-M   'P 1'
#
loop_
_entity.id
_entity.type
_entity.pdbx_description
1 polymer ?
#
loop_
_entity_poly.entity_id
_entity_poly.type
_entity_poly.pdbx_seq_one_letter_code
_entity_poly.pdbx_strand_id
1 'polypeptide(L)'
;MALLHLLQDIATHRHTVYELGVAIVDHCIRPESKDEVLWLRNQADVLGLPFYTATFDVPKLSQAQKLSEETIGRQVRYQWLTDIAQSEGYNYIAVAHHKDDQAESILAHLIR
;
A
#
# COMPACT_ATOMS: atom_id res chain seq x y z
N MET A 1 1.92 7.97 -4.40
CA MET A 1 1.36 8.77 -5.51
C MET A 1 1.95 8.46 -6.88
N ALA A 2 3.28 8.48 -7.08
CA ALA A 2 3.86 8.26 -8.42
C ALA A 2 3.36 6.97 -9.12
N LEU A 3 3.35 5.84 -8.42
CA LEU A 3 2.83 4.57 -8.96
C LEU A 3 1.34 4.64 -9.33
N LEU A 4 0.52 5.28 -8.50
CA LEU A 4 -0.91 5.44 -8.78
C LEU A 4 -1.14 6.23 -10.07
N HIS A 5 -0.46 7.37 -10.22
CA HIS A 5 -0.54 8.17 -11.44
C HIS A 5 -0.04 7.41 -12.66
N LEU A 6 1.04 6.63 -12.53
CA LEU A 6 1.54 5.78 -13.61
C LEU A 6 0.51 4.73 -14.04
N LEU A 7 -0.19 4.09 -13.09
CA LEU A 7 -1.25 3.14 -13.43
C LEU A 7 -2.41 3.87 -14.13
N GLN A 8 -2.88 5.01 -13.63
CA GLN A 8 -3.93 5.79 -14.32
C GLN A 8 -3.52 6.19 -15.75
N ASP A 9 -2.26 6.58 -15.94
CA ASP A 9 -1.69 6.93 -17.23
C ASP A 9 -1.67 5.73 -18.19
N ILE A 10 -1.23 4.56 -17.71
CA ILE A 10 -1.23 3.31 -18.47
C ILE A 10 -2.65 2.90 -18.87
N ALA A 11 -3.61 2.96 -17.94
CA ALA A 11 -5.02 2.64 -18.23
C ALA A 11 -5.54 3.52 -19.39
N THR A 12 -5.24 4.81 -19.33
CA THR A 12 -5.66 5.80 -20.34
C THR A 12 -5.00 5.54 -21.69
N HIS A 13 -3.67 5.36 -21.73
CA HIS A 13 -2.91 5.26 -22.99
C HIS A 13 -2.94 3.89 -23.64
N ARG A 14 -3.18 2.81 -22.89
CA ARG A 14 -3.25 1.44 -23.41
C ARG A 14 -4.68 0.94 -23.60
N HIS A 15 -5.68 1.76 -23.31
CA HIS A 15 -7.10 1.37 -23.30
C HIS A 15 -7.37 0.13 -22.44
N THR A 16 -6.61 0.00 -21.34
CA THR A 16 -6.77 -1.09 -20.39
C THR A 16 -7.80 -0.70 -19.34
N VAL A 17 -8.69 -1.63 -19.00
CA VAL A 17 -9.68 -1.45 -17.94
C VAL A 17 -9.27 -2.29 -16.73
N TYR A 18 -9.08 -1.62 -15.59
CA TYR A 18 -8.97 -2.26 -14.29
C TYR A 18 -9.51 -1.32 -13.21
N GLU A 19 -9.99 -1.93 -12.12
CA GLU A 19 -10.42 -1.21 -10.93
C GLU A 19 -9.22 -0.96 -10.02
N LEU A 20 -9.10 0.26 -9.51
CA LEU A 20 -8.00 0.65 -8.62
C LEU A 20 -8.56 0.94 -7.22
N GLY A 21 -7.84 0.47 -6.20
CA GLY A 21 -8.02 0.87 -4.81
C GLY A 21 -6.69 1.36 -4.25
N VAL A 22 -6.76 2.30 -3.29
CA VAL A 22 -5.59 2.81 -2.58
C VAL A 22 -5.60 2.25 -1.16
N ALA A 23 -4.54 1.57 -0.76
CA ALA A 23 -4.41 0.98 0.57
C ALA A 23 -3.13 1.46 1.26
N ILE A 24 -3.23 1.90 2.52
CA ILE A 24 -2.08 2.32 3.33
C ILE A 24 -2.11 1.73 4.75
N VAL A 25 -0.93 1.31 5.21
CA VAL A 25 -0.71 0.95 6.61
C VAL A 25 0.02 2.09 7.31
N ASP A 26 -0.58 2.58 8.41
CA ASP A 26 0.09 3.44 9.38
C ASP A 26 0.80 2.56 10.42
N HIS A 27 2.12 2.57 10.42
CA HIS A 27 2.94 1.80 11.36
C HIS A 27 3.16 2.50 12.71
N CYS A 28 2.66 3.72 12.91
CA CYS A 28 2.83 4.50 14.15
C CYS A 28 4.30 4.73 14.56
N ILE A 29 5.25 4.69 13.61
CA ILE A 29 6.68 4.92 13.89
C ILE A 29 6.94 6.42 14.10
N ARG A 30 6.32 7.27 13.27
CA ARG A 30 6.51 8.72 13.28
C ARG A 30 5.19 9.41 13.61
N PRO A 31 5.15 10.44 14.48
CA PRO A 31 3.91 11.14 14.84
C PRO A 31 3.14 11.72 13.64
N GLU A 32 3.86 12.17 12.61
CA GLU A 32 3.32 12.78 11.39
C GLU A 32 2.64 11.76 10.44
N SER A 33 2.74 10.45 10.71
CA SER A 33 2.16 9.43 9.82
C SER A 33 0.65 9.57 9.65
N LYS A 34 -0.05 10.09 10.67
CA LYS A 34 -1.49 10.34 10.62
C LYS A 34 -1.85 11.41 9.59
N ASP A 35 -1.04 12.47 9.52
CA ASP A 35 -1.25 13.55 8.56
C ASP A 35 -0.99 13.06 7.13
N GLU A 36 0.00 12.19 6.93
CA GLU A 36 0.26 11.52 5.65
C GLU A 36 -0.93 10.66 5.19
N VAL A 37 -1.54 9.89 6.10
CA VAL A 37 -2.73 9.07 5.80
C VAL A 37 -3.93 9.94 5.44
N LEU A 38 -4.17 11.02 6.19
CA LEU A 38 -5.25 11.96 5.89
C LEU A 38 -5.07 12.63 4.54
N TRP A 39 -3.84 13.04 4.23
CA TRP A 39 -3.51 13.61 2.92
C TRP A 39 -3.78 12.60 1.79
N LEU A 40 -3.36 11.34 1.94
CA LEU A 40 -3.60 10.30 0.93
C LEU A 40 -5.09 9.97 0.75
N ARG A 41 -5.87 9.97 1.84
CA ARG A 41 -7.33 9.80 1.77
C ARG A 41 -7.96 10.89 0.92
N ASN A 42 -7.64 12.16 1.20
CA ASN A 42 -8.16 13.29 0.44
C ASN A 42 -7.81 13.19 -1.05
N GLN A 43 -6.58 12.75 -1.37
CA GLN A 43 -6.17 12.53 -2.76
C GLN A 43 -6.96 11.40 -3.43
N ALA A 44 -7.21 10.29 -2.73
CA ALA A 44 -8.01 9.18 -3.27
C ALA A 44 -9.47 9.59 -3.49
N ASP A 45 -10.04 10.36 -2.55
CA ASP A 45 -11.41 10.91 -2.66
C ASP A 45 -11.56 11.82 -3.88
N VAL A 46 -10.58 12.72 -4.13
CA VAL A 46 -10.55 13.58 -5.32
C VAL A 46 -10.50 12.76 -6.62
N LEU A 47 -9.83 11.62 -6.60
CA LEU A 47 -9.74 10.70 -7.74
C LEU A 47 -10.93 9.73 -7.85
N GLY A 48 -11.86 9.76 -6.89
CA GLY A 48 -13.00 8.84 -6.84
C GLY A 48 -12.60 7.38 -6.61
N LEU A 49 -11.46 7.13 -5.94
CA LEU A 49 -10.92 5.80 -5.71
C LEU A 49 -11.27 5.29 -4.30
N PRO A 50 -11.63 4.00 -4.14
CA PRO A 50 -11.70 3.36 -2.83
C PRO A 50 -10.40 3.54 -2.04
N PHE A 51 -10.53 3.89 -0.76
CA PHE A 51 -9.41 4.13 0.14
C PHE A 51 -9.51 3.26 1.38
N TYR A 52 -8.47 2.49 1.64
CA TYR A 52 -8.38 1.58 2.77
C TYR A 52 -7.20 1.98 3.65
N THR A 53 -7.40 1.92 4.96
CA THR A 53 -6.32 2.16 5.91
C THR A 53 -6.42 1.23 7.12
N ALA A 54 -5.26 0.83 7.63
CA ALA A 54 -5.14 0.19 8.93
C ALA A 54 -3.97 0.78 9.70
N THR A 55 -4.08 0.71 11.03
CA THR A 55 -3.09 1.22 11.95
C THR A 55 -2.54 0.07 12.78
N PHE A 56 -1.22 -0.09 12.80
CA PHE A 56 -0.52 -1.07 13.63
C PHE A 56 0.56 -0.36 14.44
N ASP A 57 0.55 -0.55 15.76
CA ASP A 57 1.62 -0.06 16.64
C ASP A 57 2.87 -0.95 16.48
N VAL A 58 3.63 -0.70 15.41
CA VAL A 58 4.82 -1.49 15.08
C VAL A 58 5.90 -1.39 16.16
N PRO A 59 6.19 -0.21 16.76
CA PRO A 59 7.14 -0.13 17.87
C PRO A 59 6.78 -1.07 19.03
N LYS A 60 5.50 -1.12 19.42
CA LYS A 60 5.03 -2.03 20.48
C LYS A 60 5.12 -3.50 20.07
N LEU A 61 4.73 -3.84 18.84
CA LEU A 61 4.79 -5.21 18.32
C LEU A 61 6.24 -5.71 18.19
N SER A 62 7.14 -4.85 17.73
CA SER A 62 8.59 -5.06 17.66
C SER A 62 9.17 -5.45 19.01
N GLN A 63 8.85 -4.70 20.07
CA GLN A 63 9.27 -5.02 21.43
C GLN A 63 8.73 -6.36 21.93
N ALA A 64 7.44 -6.64 21.66
CA ALA A 64 6.81 -7.88 22.10
C ALA A 64 7.37 -9.14 21.41
N GLN A 65 7.70 -9.03 20.13
CA GLN A 65 8.16 -10.15 19.30
C GLN A 65 9.68 -10.27 19.21
N LYS A 66 10.44 -9.29 19.72
CA LYS A 66 11.91 -9.22 19.65
C LYS A 66 12.44 -9.30 18.22
N LEU A 67 11.74 -8.66 17.29
CA LEU A 67 12.12 -8.49 15.89
C LEU A 67 12.33 -7.01 15.59
N SER A 68 12.99 -6.67 14.47
CA SER A 68 13.13 -5.26 14.08
C SER A 68 11.78 -4.64 13.68
N GLU A 69 11.63 -3.32 13.88
CA GLU A 69 10.45 -2.57 13.42
C GLU A 69 10.23 -2.73 11.92
N GLU A 70 11.30 -2.78 11.13
CA GLU A 70 11.24 -3.05 9.69
C GLU A 70 10.63 -4.43 9.38
N THR A 71 11.07 -5.48 10.10
CA THR A 71 10.55 -6.84 9.91
C THR A 71 9.05 -6.91 10.24
N ILE A 72 8.66 -6.35 11.40
CA ILE A 72 7.27 -6.32 11.83
C ILE A 72 6.43 -5.47 10.88
N GLY A 73 6.92 -4.30 10.49
CA GLY A 73 6.27 -3.40 9.55
C GLY A 73 6.02 -4.07 8.20
N ARG A 74 6.99 -4.84 7.70
CA ARG A 74 6.86 -5.64 6.48
C ARG A 74 5.78 -6.71 6.63
N GLN A 75 5.80 -7.47 7.74
CA GLN A 75 4.82 -8.53 8.00
C GLN A 75 3.39 -8.00 8.08
N VAL A 76 3.13 -6.99 8.92
CA VAL A 76 1.77 -6.44 9.08
C VAL A 76 1.27 -5.80 7.79
N ARG A 77 2.16 -5.14 7.02
CA ARG A 77 1.83 -4.55 5.74
C ARG A 77 1.39 -5.60 4.73
N TYR A 78 2.19 -6.65 4.51
CA TYR A 78 1.83 -7.66 3.53
C TYR A 78 0.63 -8.49 3.95
N GLN A 79 0.51 -8.83 5.23
CA GLN A 79 -0.66 -9.54 5.74
C GLN A 79 -1.93 -8.73 5.46
N TRP A 80 -1.96 -7.48 5.89
CA TRP A 80 -3.14 -6.63 5.73
C TRP A 80 -3.45 -6.29 4.26
N LEU A 81 -2.43 -6.03 3.43
CA LEU A 81 -2.64 -5.81 2.00
C LEU A 81 -3.21 -7.06 1.30
N THR A 82 -2.82 -8.26 1.73
CA THR A 82 -3.38 -9.51 1.22
C THR A 82 -4.83 -9.68 1.66
N ASP A 83 -5.12 -9.39 2.93
CA ASP A 83 -6.47 -9.51 3.49
C ASP A 83 -7.45 -8.56 2.79
N ILE A 84 -7.07 -7.29 2.58
CA ILE A 84 -7.93 -6.32 1.89
C ILE A 84 -8.08 -6.63 0.40
N ALA A 85 -7.03 -7.13 -0.25
CA ALA A 85 -7.13 -7.56 -1.65
C ALA A 85 -8.13 -8.71 -1.78
N GLN A 86 -8.09 -9.67 -0.86
CA GLN A 86 -9.02 -10.79 -0.85
C GLN A 86 -10.45 -10.37 -0.49
N SER A 87 -10.64 -9.51 0.53
CA SER A 87 -11.98 -9.12 0.99
C SER A 87 -12.72 -8.24 -0.03
N GLU A 88 -12.00 -7.36 -0.72
CA GLU A 88 -12.56 -6.43 -1.71
C GLU A 88 -12.51 -6.98 -3.14
N GLY A 89 -11.94 -8.17 -3.35
CA GLY A 89 -11.93 -8.85 -4.65
C GLY A 89 -10.87 -8.35 -5.65
N TYR A 90 -9.79 -7.71 -5.19
CA TYR A 90 -8.67 -7.31 -6.04
C TYR A 90 -7.82 -8.53 -6.46
N ASN A 91 -7.45 -8.60 -7.74
CA ASN A 91 -6.61 -9.69 -8.26
C ASN A 91 -5.11 -9.46 -8.03
N TYR A 92 -4.69 -8.20 -7.86
CA TYR A 92 -3.30 -7.81 -7.78
C TYR A 92 -3.11 -6.73 -6.72
N ILE A 93 -1.96 -6.79 -6.06
CA ILE A 93 -1.44 -5.71 -5.22
C ILE A 93 -0.36 -5.01 -6.03
N ALA A 94 -0.23 -3.68 -5.93
CA ALA A 94 0.85 -2.93 -6.56
C ALA A 94 1.52 -2.05 -5.49
N VAL A 95 2.82 -2.26 -5.23
CA VAL A 95 3.58 -1.47 -4.25
C VAL A 95 4.72 -0.72 -4.92
N ALA A 96 4.93 0.53 -4.50
CA ALA A 96 6.01 1.37 -5.00
C ALA A 96 7.28 1.13 -4.16
N HIS A 97 8.20 0.31 -4.66
CA HIS A 97 9.48 0.07 -3.99
C HIS A 97 10.42 1.27 -4.17
N HIS A 98 10.96 1.80 -3.08
CA HIS A 98 12.18 2.60 -3.14
C HIS A 98 13.39 1.68 -3.30
N LYS A 99 14.43 2.20 -3.97
CA LYS A 99 15.60 1.51 -4.52
C LYS A 99 16.45 0.71 -3.50
N ASP A 100 16.20 0.85 -2.20
CA ASP A 100 16.94 0.18 -1.12
C ASP A 100 16.23 -1.07 -0.56
N ASP A 101 14.96 -1.29 -0.88
CA ASP A 101 14.27 -2.54 -0.56
C ASP A 101 14.55 -3.58 -1.65
N GLN A 102 15.46 -4.51 -1.36
CA GLN A 102 15.78 -5.65 -2.21
C GLN A 102 14.51 -6.38 -2.68
N ALA A 103 14.53 -6.71 -3.97
CA ALA A 103 13.45 -7.20 -4.80
C ALA A 103 12.57 -8.30 -4.19
N GLU A 104 11.25 -8.08 -4.18
CA GLU A 104 10.27 -9.17 -4.23
C GLU A 104 8.96 -8.72 -4.91
N SER A 105 8.91 -8.98 -6.22
CA SER A 105 7.76 -9.60 -6.90
C SER A 105 6.36 -8.96 -6.83
N ILE A 106 6.20 -7.66 -7.08
CA ILE A 106 4.84 -7.10 -7.19
C ILE A 106 4.52 -6.40 -8.52
N LEU A 107 5.51 -5.86 -9.25
CA LEU A 107 5.23 -5.25 -10.57
C LEU A 107 5.13 -6.26 -11.73
N ALA A 108 5.63 -7.49 -11.56
CA ALA A 108 5.71 -8.48 -12.64
C ALA A 108 4.36 -9.13 -13.03
N HIS A 109 3.30 -8.92 -12.25
CA HIS A 109 1.98 -9.48 -12.52
C HIS A 109 1.01 -8.54 -13.24
N LEU A 110 1.37 -7.27 -13.42
CA LEU A 110 0.54 -6.27 -14.12
C LEU A 110 0.73 -6.26 -15.66
N ILE A 111 1.79 -6.91 -16.17
CA ILE A 111 2.18 -6.88 -17.59
C ILE A 111 2.22 -8.30 -18.19
N ARG A 112 1.55 -9.28 -17.58
CA ARG A 112 1.46 -10.63 -18.15
C ARG A 112 0.02 -11.03 -18.39
#